data_AF-A0A933T450-F1
#
_entry.id   AF-A0A933T450-F1
#
_cell.length_a   1.000
_cell.length_b   1.000
_cell.length_c   1.000
_cell.angle_alpha   90.00
_cell.angle_beta   90.00
_cell.angle_gamma   90.00
#
_symmetry.space_group_name_H-M   'P 1'
#
loop_
_entity.id
_entity.type
_entity.pdbx_description
1 polymer ?
#
loop_
_entity_poly.entity_id
_entity_poly.type
_entity_poly.pdbx_seq_one_letter_code
_entity_poly.pdbx_strand_id
1 'polypeptide(L)'
;MYIYLPVAMTSINIFLPIGLGLVVGLLSGVFGIGGGFLLTPLLMMVGIPSTVAVATGMSQMVATSTSGAYAHYKIGNIDFKMGVYLIIGGLLGGIIGVHAIKILTGIGTADFTI
;
A
#
# COMPACT_ATOMS: atom_id res chain seq x y z
N MET A 1 8.29 -5.58 -24.62
CA MET A 1 6.88 -5.68 -25.08
C MET A 1 6.08 -4.67 -24.28
N TYR A 2 5.52 -3.65 -24.95
CA TYR A 2 4.75 -2.60 -24.29
C TYR A 2 3.27 -2.97 -24.30
N ILE A 3 2.64 -2.89 -23.13
CA ILE A 3 1.20 -3.09 -22.95
C ILE A 3 0.58 -1.77 -22.52
N TYR A 4 -0.57 -1.46 -23.10
CA TYR A 4 -1.39 -0.35 -22.69
C TYR A 4 -2.21 -0.76 -21.47
N LEU A 5 -2.06 -0.04 -20.37
CA LEU A 5 -2.86 -0.21 -19.17
C LEU A 5 -4.08 0.72 -19.26
N PRO A 6 -5.29 0.21 -19.52
CA PRO A 6 -6.48 1.05 -19.68
C PRO A 6 -6.86 1.77 -18.38
N VAL A 7 -6.53 1.18 -17.23
CA VAL A 7 -6.78 1.77 -15.91
C VAL A 7 -5.81 2.91 -15.61
N ALA A 8 -4.56 2.82 -16.08
CA ALA A 8 -3.53 3.83 -15.85
C ALA A 8 -3.37 4.82 -17.00
N MET A 9 -4.10 4.63 -18.11
CA MET A 9 -3.99 5.40 -19.36
C MET A 9 -2.55 5.56 -19.86
N THR A 10 -1.68 4.60 -19.58
CA THR A 10 -0.24 4.64 -19.86
C THR A 10 0.24 3.34 -20.51
N SER A 11 1.23 3.45 -21.38
CA SER A 11 1.90 2.31 -22.02
C SER A 11 3.18 1.99 -21.26
N ILE A 12 3.30 0.76 -20.77
CA ILE A 12 4.45 0.35 -19.95
C ILE A 12 5.03 -0.96 -20.44
N ASN A 13 6.34 -1.14 -20.24
CA ASN A 13 7.00 -2.40 -20.55
C ASN A 13 6.59 -3.47 -19.53
N ILE A 14 6.04 -4.59 -19.98
CA ILE A 14 5.52 -5.66 -19.10
C ILE A 14 6.55 -6.25 -18.14
N PHE A 15 7.83 -6.19 -18.48
CA PHE A 15 8.90 -6.67 -17.59
C PHE A 15 9.06 -5.81 -16.33
N LEU A 16 8.71 -4.52 -16.41
CA LEU A 16 8.85 -3.57 -15.31
C LEU A 16 7.92 -3.89 -14.12
N PRO A 17 6.58 -4.02 -14.28
CA PRO A 17 5.69 -4.32 -13.17
C PRO A 17 5.91 -5.73 -12.62
N ILE A 18 6.32 -6.69 -13.47
CA ILE A 18 6.69 -8.04 -13.03
C ILE A 18 7.94 -8.00 -12.15
N GLY A 19 9.00 -7.31 -12.60
CA GLY A 19 10.23 -7.17 -11.84
C GLY A 19 10.02 -6.41 -10.53
N LEU A 20 9.28 -5.29 -10.57
CA LEU A 20 8.90 -4.53 -9.38
C LEU A 20 8.07 -5.37 -8.41
N GLY A 21 7.06 -6.08 -8.90
CA GLY A 21 6.21 -6.95 -8.07
C GLY A 21 7.00 -8.05 -7.38
N LEU A 22 7.95 -8.68 -8.08
CA LEU A 22 8.83 -9.70 -7.49
C LEU A 22 9.75 -9.13 -6.42
N VAL A 23 10.46 -8.05 -6.73
CA VAL A 23 11.43 -7.43 -5.79
C VAL A 23 10.70 -6.88 -4.56
N VAL A 24 9.64 -6.09 -4.78
CA VAL A 24 8.88 -5.49 -3.68
C VAL A 24 8.13 -6.56 -2.90
N GLY A 25 7.60 -7.60 -3.56
CA GLY A 25 6.94 -8.72 -2.89
C GLY A 25 7.90 -9.48 -1.98
N LEU A 26 9.12 -9.78 -2.44
CA LEU A 26 10.13 -10.47 -1.65
C LEU A 26 10.61 -9.61 -0.48
N LEU A 27 10.95 -8.35 -0.72
CA LEU A 27 11.34 -7.42 0.35
C LEU A 27 10.22 -7.26 1.38
N SER A 28 8.98 -7.05 0.92
CA SER A 28 7.82 -6.93 1.80
C SER A 28 7.56 -8.20 2.61
N GLY A 29 7.80 -9.38 2.03
CA GLY A 29 7.65 -10.65 2.72
C GLY A 29 8.68 -10.82 3.83
N VAL A 30 9.94 -10.45 3.57
CA VAL A 30 11.03 -10.52 4.56
C VAL A 30 10.82 -9.50 5.69
N PHE A 31 10.46 -8.27 5.35
CA PHE A 31 10.30 -7.19 6.33
C PHE A 31 8.93 -7.18 7.03
N GLY A 32 7.93 -7.89 6.51
CA GLY A 32 6.58 -7.94 7.09
C GLY A 32 5.81 -6.61 7.05
N ILE A 33 6.28 -5.61 6.30
CA ILE A 33 5.75 -4.23 6.26
C ILE A 33 4.52 -4.04 5.36
N GLY A 34 4.14 -5.04 4.57
CA GLY A 34 3.04 -4.93 3.60
C GLY A 34 3.40 -4.05 2.39
N GLY A 35 3.54 -4.64 1.21
CA GLY A 35 4.32 -4.09 0.10
C GLY A 35 3.85 -2.76 -0.50
N GLY A 36 2.69 -2.27 -0.09
CA GLY A 36 2.12 -1.01 -0.56
C GLY A 36 2.96 0.23 -0.24
N PHE A 37 3.75 0.22 0.85
CA PHE A 37 4.65 1.34 1.18
C PHE A 37 5.75 1.55 0.13
N LEU A 38 6.30 0.47 -0.44
CA LEU A 38 7.37 0.54 -1.44
C LEU A 38 6.82 0.58 -2.86
N LEU A 39 5.80 -0.23 -3.16
CA LEU A 39 5.25 -0.36 -4.51
C LEU A 39 4.63 0.97 -4.99
N THR A 40 3.84 1.62 -4.13
CA THR A 40 3.09 2.83 -4.49
C THR A 40 4.01 3.96 -5.00
N PRO A 41 5.04 4.40 -4.25
CA PRO A 41 5.95 5.45 -4.72
C PRO A 41 6.75 5.02 -5.94
N LEU A 42 7.18 3.75 -6.03
CA LEU A 42 7.91 3.24 -7.21
C LEU A 42 7.06 3.31 -8.49
N LEU A 43 5.78 2.93 -8.42
CA LEU A 43 4.87 3.04 -9.55
C LEU A 43 4.59 4.50 -9.93
N MET A 44 4.50 5.40 -8.93
CA MET A 44 4.35 6.84 -9.18
C MET A 44 5.58 7.42 -9.90
N MET A 45 6.80 7.03 -9.50
CA MET A 45 8.04 7.46 -10.18
C MET A 45 8.11 6.98 -11.63
N VAL A 46 7.47 5.85 -11.94
CA VAL A 46 7.36 5.31 -13.31
C VAL A 46 6.30 6.07 -14.15
N GLY A 47 5.54 6.98 -13.54
CA GLY A 47 4.53 7.79 -14.23
C GLY A 47 3.13 7.19 -14.18
N ILE A 48 2.88 6.18 -13.34
CA ILE A 48 1.53 5.66 -13.12
C ILE A 48 0.75 6.64 -12.22
N PRO A 49 -0.50 6.99 -12.55
CA PRO A 49 -1.32 7.88 -11.72
C PRO A 49 -1.40 7.40 -10.27
N SER A 50 -1.33 8.34 -9.33
CA SER A 50 -1.31 8.07 -7.88
C SER A 50 -2.48 7.20 -7.43
N THR A 51 -3.68 7.44 -7.93
CA THR A 51 -4.87 6.64 -7.62
C THR A 51 -4.69 5.16 -7.95
N VAL A 52 -4.09 4.85 -9.10
CA VAL A 52 -3.87 3.47 -9.57
C VAL A 52 -2.73 2.81 -8.82
N ALA A 53 -1.65 3.57 -8.58
CA ALA A 53 -0.51 3.11 -7.80
C ALA A 53 -0.91 2.74 -6.36
N VAL A 54 -1.67 3.62 -5.69
CA VAL A 54 -2.18 3.39 -4.32
C VAL A 54 -3.11 2.18 -4.30
N ALA A 55 -4.06 2.08 -5.22
CA ALA A 55 -4.99 0.95 -5.27
C ALA A 55 -4.26 -0.38 -5.43
N THR A 56 -3.27 -0.43 -6.34
CA THR A 56 -2.46 -1.64 -6.58
C THR A 56 -1.64 -2.01 -5.34
N GLY A 57 -1.00 -1.02 -4.71
CA GLY A 57 -0.23 -1.21 -3.48
C GLY A 57 -1.08 -1.74 -2.32
N MET A 58 -2.30 -1.25 -2.16
CA MET A 58 -3.24 -1.72 -1.14
C MET A 58 -3.67 -3.17 -1.38
N SER A 59 -3.97 -3.56 -2.63
CA SER A 59 -4.27 -4.95 -2.96
C SER A 59 -3.11 -5.89 -2.66
N GLN A 60 -1.88 -5.48 -2.99
CA GLN A 60 -0.69 -6.25 -2.64
C GLN A 60 -0.50 -6.34 -1.12
N MET A 61 -0.70 -5.24 -0.39
CA MET A 61 -0.57 -5.20 1.06
C MET A 61 -1.49 -6.23 1.72
N VAL A 62 -2.75 -6.29 1.31
CA VAL A 62 -3.70 -7.31 1.81
C VAL A 62 -3.16 -8.72 1.55
N ALA A 63 -2.73 -9.03 0.33
CA ALA A 63 -2.20 -10.36 0.00
C ALA A 63 -0.97 -10.74 0.86
N THR A 64 -0.01 -9.83 1.01
CA THR A 64 1.20 -10.06 1.81
C THR A 64 0.89 -10.19 3.30
N SER A 65 0.02 -9.34 3.84
CA SER A 65 -0.34 -9.33 5.26
C SER A 65 -1.17 -10.55 5.64
N THR A 66 -2.10 -10.98 4.78
CA THR A 66 -2.86 -12.23 5.01
C THR A 66 -1.96 -13.45 4.95
N SER A 67 -1.01 -13.50 4.01
CA SER A 67 -0.03 -14.58 3.93
C SER A 67 0.88 -14.64 5.17
N GLY A 68 1.41 -13.50 5.62
CA GLY A 68 2.23 -13.40 6.82
C GLY A 68 1.45 -13.77 8.08
N ALA A 69 0.23 -13.23 8.23
CA ALA A 69 -0.65 -13.60 9.33
C ALA A 69 -0.91 -15.11 9.33
N TYR A 70 -1.27 -15.72 8.19
CA TYR A 70 -1.49 -17.16 8.13
C TYR A 70 -0.27 -17.99 8.52
N ALA A 71 0.94 -17.56 8.14
CA ALA A 71 2.18 -18.22 8.57
C ALA A 71 2.37 -18.14 10.11
N HIS A 72 2.16 -16.97 10.70
CA HIS A 72 2.24 -16.79 12.16
C HIS A 72 1.10 -17.49 12.91
N TYR A 73 -0.06 -17.65 12.29
CA TYR A 73 -1.18 -18.39 12.85
C TYR A 73 -0.83 -19.86 13.06
N LYS A 74 -0.18 -20.51 12.06
CA LYS A 74 0.20 -21.92 12.15
C LYS A 74 1.16 -22.24 13.30
N ILE A 75 2.00 -21.29 13.67
CA ILE A 75 2.96 -21.44 14.78
C ILE A 75 2.40 -20.93 16.12
N GLY A 76 1.13 -20.53 16.18
CA GLY A 76 0.47 -20.09 17.42
C GLY A 76 0.86 -18.70 17.91
N ASN A 77 1.53 -17.89 17.09
CA ASN A 77 2.07 -16.58 17.49
C ASN A 77 1.09 -15.40 17.28
N ILE A 78 -0.19 -15.66 17.02
CA ILE A 78 -1.19 -14.59 16.85
C ILE A 78 -1.94 -14.33 18.15
N ASP A 79 -1.81 -13.11 18.65
CA ASP A 79 -2.73 -12.55 19.64
C ASP A 79 -3.90 -11.85 18.92
N PHE A 80 -5.04 -12.54 18.86
CA PHE A 80 -6.26 -12.02 18.26
C PHE A 80 -6.85 -10.83 19.04
N LYS A 81 -6.65 -10.78 20.35
CA LYS A 81 -7.15 -9.69 21.19
C LYS A 81 -6.40 -8.41 20.85
N MET A 82 -5.07 -8.48 20.75
CA MET A 82 -4.25 -7.38 20.29
C MET A 82 -4.59 -6.97 18.85
N GLY A 83 -4.83 -7.94 17.96
CA GLY A 83 -5.26 -7.69 16.58
C GLY A 83 -6.53 -6.84 16.49
N VAL A 84 -7.54 -7.11 17.32
CA VAL A 84 -8.79 -6.32 17.37
C VAL A 84 -8.52 -4.88 17.82
N TYR A 85 -7.70 -4.67 18.86
CA TYR A 85 -7.36 -3.32 19.31
C TYR A 85 -6.62 -2.53 18.23
N LEU A 86 -5.71 -3.17 17.50
CA LEU A 86 -4.99 -2.56 16.37
C LEU A 86 -5.93 -2.19 15.22
N ILE A 87 -6.91 -3.04 14.89
CA ILE A 87 -7.91 -2.74 13.85
C ILE A 87 -8.75 -1.52 14.24
N ILE A 88 -9.27 -1.50 15.46
CA ILE A 88 -10.11 -0.39 15.94
C ILE A 88 -9.29 0.91 15.97
N GLY A 89 -8.09 0.88 16.55
CA GLY A 89 -7.19 2.03 16.61
C GLY A 89 -6.79 2.52 15.22
N GLY A 90 -6.48 1.61 14.30
CA GLY A 90 -6.13 1.94 12.91
C GLY A 90 -7.28 2.56 12.13
N LEU A 91 -8.51 2.02 12.25
CA LEU A 91 -9.69 2.58 11.62
C LEU A 91 -10.01 3.98 12.13
N LEU A 92 -10.07 4.15 13.46
CA LEU A 92 -10.34 5.45 14.06
C LEU A 92 -9.24 6.46 13.70
N GLY A 93 -7.97 6.08 13.86
CA GLY A 93 -6.83 6.92 13.51
C GLY A 93 -6.81 7.32 12.04
N GLY A 94 -7.12 6.39 11.13
CA GLY A 94 -7.23 6.66 9.70
C GLY A 94 -8.34 7.65 9.36
N ILE A 95 -9.55 7.46 9.92
CA ILE A 95 -10.68 8.37 9.70
C ILE A 95 -10.37 9.78 10.23
N ILE A 96 -9.79 9.86 11.43
CA ILE A 96 -9.38 11.14 12.05
C ILE A 96 -8.29 11.80 11.21
N GLY A 97 -7.28 11.05 10.76
CA GLY A 97 -6.19 11.55 9.94
C GLY A 97 -6.67 12.14 8.62
N VAL A 98 -7.59 11.46 7.93
CA VAL A 98 -8.21 11.99 6.69
C VAL A 98 -8.99 13.27 6.95
N HIS A 99 -9.73 13.36 8.06
CA HIS A 99 -10.44 14.60 8.43
C HIS A 99 -9.47 15.72 8.78
N ALA A 100 -8.40 15.43 9.52
CA ALA A 100 -7.36 16.40 9.84
C ALA A 100 -6.74 16.97 8.57
N ILE A 101 -6.32 16.11 7.63
CA ILE A 101 -5.75 16.55 6.34
C ILE A 101 -6.75 17.40 5.57
N LYS A 102 -8.03 17.02 5.49
CA LYS A 102 -9.07 17.83 4.81
C LYS A 102 -9.20 19.23 5.42
N ILE A 103 -9.15 19.34 6.75
CA ILE A 103 -9.17 20.64 7.45
C ILE A 103 -7.91 21.44 7.10
N LEU A 104 -6.73 20.81 7.14
CA LEU A 104 -5.45 21.45 6.79
C LEU A 104 -5.40 21.93 5.33
N THR A 105 -5.97 21.18 4.40
CA THR A 105 -6.09 21.58 3.00
C THR A 105 -7.07 22.75 2.84
N GLY A 106 -8.16 22.76 3.62
CA GLY A 106 -9.15 23.84 3.60
C GLY A 106 -8.63 25.19 4.10
N ILE A 107 -7.65 25.19 5.01
CA ILE A 107 -7.01 26.42 5.53
C ILE A 107 -5.83 26.92 4.67
N GLY A 108 -5.49 26.23 3.58
CA GLY A 108 -4.42 26.62 2.65
C GLY A 108 -3.00 26.27 3.10
N THR A 109 -2.83 25.58 4.23
CA THR A 109 -1.51 25.23 4.80
C THR A 109 -0.98 23.89 4.29
N ALA A 110 -1.82 23.04 3.70
CA ALA A 110 -1.41 21.70 3.26
C ALA A 110 -0.38 21.74 2.12
N ASP A 111 -0.51 22.64 1.13
CA ASP A 111 0.40 22.70 -0.02
C ASP A 111 1.82 23.16 0.34
N PHE A 112 2.01 23.77 1.52
CA PHE A 112 3.32 24.23 1.98
C PHE A 112 4.09 23.18 2.82
N THR A 113 3.42 22.12 3.27
CA THR A 113 3.97 21.20 4.30
C THR A 113 4.14 19.75 3.80
N ILE A 114 3.53 19.40 2.66
CA ILE A 114 3.50 18.04 2.09
C ILE A 114 4.15 18.06 0.71
#